data_AF-A0A9P5SRN0-F1
#
_entry.id   AF-A0A9P5SRN0-F1
#
_cell.length_a   1.000
_cell.length_b   1.000
_cell.length_c   1.000
_cell.angle_alpha   90.00
_cell.angle_beta   90.00
_cell.angle_gamma   90.00
#
_symmetry.space_group_name_H-M   'P 1'
#
loop_
_entity.id
_entity.type
_entity.pdbx_description
1 polymer ?
#
loop_
_entity_poly.entity_id
_entity_poly.type
_entity_poly.pdbx_seq_one_letter_code
_entity_poly.pdbx_strand_id
1 'polypeptide(L)'
;MTVEDPDGTVRVKPFAGRPGHTTVHQYIMNVFYIPILIHGYHALISSTFLRILFFPINIWILEIIEGYTIINLLGYNAAWVYRGYDAFFHGTIKLWYFHYWYFMGAALELVVLPTILPLTYQLFA
;
A
#
# COMPACT_ATOMS: atom_id res chain seq x y z
N MET A 1 6.09 9.76 -10.81
CA MET A 1 6.70 8.50 -10.32
C MET A 1 7.80 8.88 -9.33
N THR A 2 7.84 8.29 -8.14
CA THR A 2 8.95 8.51 -7.20
C THR A 2 10.12 7.62 -7.56
N VAL A 3 11.33 8.11 -7.31
CA VAL A 3 12.57 7.33 -7.43
C VAL A 3 13.26 7.37 -6.09
N GLU A 4 13.67 6.20 -5.60
CA GLU A 4 14.56 6.08 -4.47
C GLU A 4 16.01 6.03 -4.98
N ASP A 5 16.82 6.98 -4.53
CA ASP A 5 18.24 7.04 -4.80
C ASP A 5 19.00 5.98 -3.95
N PRO A 6 20.24 5.59 -4.30
CA PRO A 6 21.00 4.59 -3.55
C PRO A 6 21.23 4.93 -2.06
N ASP A 7 21.15 6.20 -1.70
CA ASP A 7 21.25 6.76 -0.34
C ASP A 7 19.92 6.68 0.44
N GLY A 8 18.84 6.19 -0.18
CA GLY A 8 17.50 6.14 0.40
C GLY A 8 16.69 7.43 0.24
N THR A 9 17.24 8.47 -0.40
CA THR A 9 16.50 9.72 -0.65
C THR A 9 15.39 9.48 -1.67
N VAL A 10 14.16 9.90 -1.36
CA VAL A 10 13.01 9.79 -2.27
C VAL A 10 12.82 11.10 -3.03
N ARG A 11 12.86 11.06 -4.36
CA ARG A 11 12.61 12.23 -5.22
C ARG A 11 11.43 11.99 -6.16
N VAL A 12 10.63 13.03 -6.41
CA VAL A 12 9.58 12.99 -7.43
C VAL A 12 10.21 13.26 -8.80
N LYS A 13 10.15 12.28 -9.71
CA LYS A 13 10.64 12.42 -11.08
C LYS A 13 9.46 12.29 -12.06
N PRO A 14 9.05 13.36 -12.74
CA PRO A 14 7.81 13.35 -13.53
C PRO A 14 7.88 12.53 -14.82
N PHE A 15 9.07 12.28 -15.39
CA PHE A 15 9.21 11.62 -16.71
C PHE A 15 10.39 10.62 -16.81
N ALA A 16 10.62 9.80 -15.78
CA ALA A 16 11.58 8.70 -15.90
C ALA A 16 10.83 7.38 -16.07
N GLY A 17 10.91 6.79 -17.26
CA GLY A 17 10.48 5.42 -17.56
C GLY A 17 11.39 4.38 -16.91
N ARG A 18 11.45 4.35 -15.58
CA ARG A 18 12.00 3.21 -14.85
C ARG A 18 10.87 2.20 -14.60
N PRO A 19 11.15 0.89 -14.67
CA PRO A 19 10.18 -0.13 -14.31
C PRO A 19 9.69 0.14 -12.88
N GLY A 20 8.38 0.08 -12.66
CA GLY A 20 7.80 0.25 -11.33
C GLY A 20 8.48 -0.70 -10.36
N HIS A 21 8.82 -0.19 -9.17
CA HIS A 21 9.37 -0.97 -8.06
C HIS A 21 8.40 -2.03 -7.50
N THR A 22 7.27 -2.31 -8.18
CA THR A 22 6.36 -3.38 -7.80
C THR A 22 6.93 -4.71 -8.29
N THR A 23 7.46 -5.48 -7.35
CA THR A 23 7.88 -6.86 -7.63
C THR A 23 6.65 -7.75 -7.83
N VAL A 24 6.82 -8.90 -8.49
CA VAL A 24 5.74 -9.89 -8.65
C VAL A 24 5.20 -10.33 -7.27
N HIS A 25 6.08 -10.46 -6.28
CA HIS A 25 5.70 -10.79 -4.91
C HIS A 25 4.81 -9.71 -4.28
N GLN A 26 5.18 -8.43 -4.45
CA GLN A 26 4.37 -7.32 -3.97
C GLN A 26 3.00 -7.27 -4.67
N TYR A 27 2.96 -7.54 -5.98
CA TYR A 27 1.69 -7.61 -6.73
C TYR A 27 0.78 -8.73 -6.18
N ILE A 28 1.32 -9.93 -6.02
CA ILE A 28 0.55 -11.08 -5.52
C ILE A 28 0.00 -10.80 -4.11
N MET A 29 0.85 -10.26 -3.22
CA MET A 29 0.43 -9.92 -1.86
C MET A 29 -0.70 -8.87 -1.85
N ASN A 30 -0.54 -7.78 -2.62
CA ASN A 30 -1.58 -6.76 -2.75
C ASN A 30 -2.91 -7.34 -3.26
N VAL A 31 -2.91 -8.30 -4.18
CA VAL A 31 -4.14 -8.95 -4.66
C VAL A 31 -4.86 -9.70 -3.53
N PHE A 32 -4.12 -10.45 -2.71
CA PHE A 32 -4.68 -11.12 -1.54
C PHE A 32 -5.14 -10.14 -0.46
N TYR A 33 -4.51 -8.96 -0.38
CA TYR A 33 -4.86 -7.95 0.60
C TYR A 33 -6.15 -7.19 0.30
N ILE A 34 -6.45 -6.90 -0.97
CA ILE A 34 -7.60 -6.04 -1.34
C ILE A 34 -8.90 -6.40 -0.58
N PRO A 35 -9.31 -7.68 -0.44
CA PRO A 35 -10.47 -8.04 0.36
C PRO A 35 -10.36 -7.68 1.85
N ILE A 36 -9.18 -7.82 2.45
CA ILE A 36 -8.91 -7.45 3.85
C ILE A 36 -8.93 -5.93 4.01
N LEU A 37 -8.32 -5.20 3.07
CA LEU A 37 -8.33 -3.74 3.02
C LEU A 37 -9.74 -3.18 2.94
N ILE A 38 -10.59 -3.75 2.09
CA ILE A 38 -11.92 -3.21 1.84
C ILE A 38 -12.91 -3.71 2.89
N HIS A 39 -13.00 -5.00 3.14
CA HIS A 39 -14.03 -5.55 4.02
C HIS A 39 -13.60 -5.58 5.49
N GLY A 40 -12.38 -6.04 5.76
CA GLY A 40 -11.86 -6.14 7.13
C GLY A 40 -11.71 -4.77 7.78
N TYR A 41 -11.10 -3.82 7.07
CA TYR A 41 -10.89 -2.47 7.60
C TYR A 41 -12.21 -1.72 7.84
N HIS A 42 -13.20 -1.87 6.95
CA HIS A 42 -14.54 -1.27 7.13
C HIS A 42 -15.33 -1.90 8.27
N ALA A 43 -15.15 -3.21 8.50
CA ALA A 43 -15.76 -3.88 9.64
C ALA A 43 -15.18 -3.40 10.98
N LEU A 44 -13.90 -3.04 11.02
CA LEU A 44 -13.22 -2.55 12.22
C LEU A 44 -13.48 -1.06 12.49
N ILE A 45 -13.54 -0.23 11.45
CA ILE A 45 -13.66 1.23 11.58
C ILE A 45 -14.83 1.73 10.74
N SER A 46 -15.95 2.06 11.39
CA SER A 46 -17.16 2.50 10.69
C SER A 46 -17.10 3.95 10.19
N SER A 47 -16.29 4.81 10.82
CA SER A 47 -16.15 6.21 10.42
C SER A 47 -15.21 6.39 9.23
N THR A 48 -15.73 6.96 8.13
CA THR A 48 -14.94 7.29 6.94
C THR A 48 -13.74 8.18 7.25
N PHE A 49 -13.93 9.18 8.12
CA PHE A 49 -12.83 10.07 8.51
C PHE A 49 -11.71 9.31 9.22
N LEU A 50 -12.06 8.42 10.17
CA LEU A 50 -11.06 7.61 10.87
C LEU A 50 -10.39 6.61 9.95
N ARG A 51 -11.11 6.05 8.96
CA ARG A 51 -10.53 5.17 7.95
C ARG A 51 -9.47 5.88 7.12
N ILE A 52 -9.72 7.12 6.68
CA ILE A 52 -8.72 7.94 5.97
C ILE A 52 -7.55 8.29 6.90
N LEU A 53 -7.84 8.71 8.14
CA LEU A 53 -6.82 9.13 9.10
C LEU A 53 -5.85 7.99 9.46
N PHE A 54 -6.36 6.78 9.68
CA PHE A 54 -5.56 5.62 10.04
C PHE A 54 -5.10 4.78 8.84
N PHE A 55 -5.40 5.23 7.62
CA PHE A 55 -5.04 4.50 6.41
C PHE A 55 -3.53 4.23 6.28
N PRO A 56 -2.62 5.18 6.56
CA PRO A 56 -1.18 4.89 6.51
C PRO A 56 -0.76 3.79 7.48
N ILE A 57 -1.34 3.76 8.68
CA ILE A 57 -1.06 2.75 9.69
C ILE A 57 -1.57 1.38 9.22
N ASN A 58 -2.77 1.33 8.66
CA ASN A 58 -3.36 0.11 8.12
C ASN A 58 -2.48 -0.50 7.00
N ILE A 59 -1.97 0.33 6.09
CA ILE A 59 -1.05 -0.11 5.03
C ILE A 59 0.28 -0.60 5.61
N TRP A 60 0.90 0.14 6.54
CA TRP A 60 2.18 -0.32 7.11
C TRP A 60 2.05 -1.62 7.91
N ILE A 61 0.97 -1.80 8.66
CA ILE A 61 0.72 -3.07 9.38
C ILE A 61 0.62 -4.22 8.38
N LEU A 62 -0.09 -4.01 7.27
CA LEU A 62 -0.16 -5.00 6.22
C LEU A 62 1.22 -5.29 5.64
N GLU A 63 1.94 -4.26 5.17
CA GLU A 63 3.23 -4.43 4.53
C GLU A 63 4.15 -5.23 5.45
N ILE A 64 4.16 -4.93 6.76
CA ILE A 64 4.87 -5.72 7.78
C ILE A 64 4.45 -7.20 7.72
N ILE A 65 3.15 -7.51 7.83
CA ILE A 65 2.65 -8.89 7.84
C ILE A 65 3.06 -9.63 6.56
N GLU A 66 2.88 -9.01 5.40
CA GLU A 66 3.21 -9.59 4.10
C GLU A 66 4.72 -9.78 3.93
N GLY A 67 5.51 -8.77 4.30
CA GLY A 67 6.96 -8.81 4.24
C GLY A 67 7.53 -9.93 5.11
N TYR A 68 7.07 -10.06 6.36
CA TYR A 68 7.49 -11.16 7.23
C TYR A 68 6.97 -12.52 6.76
N THR A 69 5.80 -12.59 6.13
CA THR A 69 5.31 -13.83 5.50
C THR A 69 6.25 -14.27 4.38
N ILE A 70 6.68 -13.35 3.52
CA ILE A 70 7.63 -13.64 2.43
C ILE A 70 8.99 -14.03 2.98
N ILE A 71 9.51 -13.30 3.97
CA ILE A 71 10.79 -13.61 4.61
C ILE A 71 10.73 -15.03 5.21
N ASN A 72 9.61 -15.42 5.82
CA ASN A 72 9.44 -16.77 6.37
C ASN A 72 9.43 -17.85 5.28
N LEU A 73 8.79 -17.59 4.13
CA LEU A 73 8.65 -18.57 3.05
C LEU A 73 9.89 -18.67 2.15
N LEU A 74 10.56 -17.55 1.85
CA LEU A 74 11.65 -17.46 0.87
C LEU A 74 13.03 -17.20 1.51
N GLY A 75 13.08 -16.85 2.79
CA GLY A 75 14.31 -16.52 3.52
C GLY A 75 14.81 -15.09 3.31
N TYR A 76 14.16 -14.27 2.48
CA TYR A 76 14.52 -12.86 2.25
C TYR A 76 13.30 -12.01 1.85
N ASN A 77 13.41 -10.69 1.97
CA ASN A 77 12.35 -9.77 1.58
C ASN A 77 12.37 -9.53 0.06
N ALA A 78 11.50 -10.24 -0.66
CA ALA A 78 11.39 -10.14 -2.11
C ALA A 78 10.38 -9.07 -2.58
N ALA A 79 9.56 -8.52 -1.67
CA ALA A 79 8.47 -7.61 -2.02
C ALA A 79 8.85 -6.14 -1.87
N TRP A 80 9.38 -5.76 -0.71
CA TRP A 80 9.76 -4.39 -0.40
C TRP A 80 11.24 -4.33 -0.04
N VAL A 81 11.98 -3.38 -0.62
CA VAL A 81 13.40 -3.19 -0.31
C VAL A 81 13.68 -1.70 -0.15
N TYR A 82 13.05 -1.10 0.85
CA TYR A 82 13.26 0.29 1.20
C TYR A 82 14.57 0.49 1.95
N ARG A 83 15.23 1.62 1.69
CA ARG A 83 16.47 2.07 2.32
C ARG A 83 16.29 3.48 2.88
N GLY A 84 17.17 3.85 3.81
CA GLY A 84 17.18 5.18 4.43
C GLY A 84 16.83 5.14 5.92
N TYR A 85 16.89 6.30 6.57
CA TYR A 85 16.69 6.44 8.01
C TYR A 85 15.24 6.20 8.46
N ASP A 86 14.30 6.31 7.53
CA ASP A 86 12.86 6.17 7.75
C ASP A 86 12.31 4.83 7.24
N ALA A 87 13.21 3.91 6.84
CA ALA A 87 12.88 2.55 6.47
C ALA A 87 12.98 1.63 7.68
N PHE A 88 11.92 0.88 7.97
CA PHE A 88 11.82 0.00 9.14
C PHE A 88 11.44 -1.42 8.75
N PHE A 89 11.54 -2.35 9.71
CA PHE A 89 11.12 -3.75 9.58
C PHE A 89 11.76 -4.46 8.38
N HIS A 90 13.09 -4.52 8.30
CA HIS A 90 13.81 -5.13 7.16
C HIS A 90 13.51 -4.47 5.80
N GLY A 91 13.32 -3.15 5.81
CA GLY A 91 13.01 -2.39 4.60
C GLY A 91 11.61 -2.68 4.05
N THR A 92 10.72 -3.20 4.89
CA THR A 92 9.34 -3.55 4.52
C THR A 92 8.45 -2.32 4.44
N ILE A 93 8.67 -1.35 5.31
CA ILE A 93 7.93 -0.08 5.30
C ILE A 93 8.90 1.09 5.21
N LYS A 94 8.40 2.21 4.69
CA LYS A 94 9.09 3.48 4.69
C LYS A 94 8.14 4.61 5.05
N LEU A 95 8.46 5.35 6.12
CA LEU A 95 7.54 6.33 6.71
C LEU A 95 7.26 7.51 5.78
N TRP A 96 8.20 7.88 4.91
CA TRP A 96 8.02 8.93 3.93
C TRP A 96 6.76 8.74 3.07
N TYR A 97 6.33 7.51 2.79
CA TYR A 97 5.14 7.25 1.95
C TYR A 97 3.80 7.61 2.58
N PHE A 98 3.75 8.10 3.83
CA PHE A 98 2.50 8.42 4.52
C PHE A 98 1.56 9.34 3.71
N HIS A 99 2.09 10.27 2.93
CA HIS A 99 1.28 11.18 2.11
C HIS A 99 0.63 10.47 0.92
N TYR A 100 1.30 9.49 0.32
CA TYR A 100 0.69 8.64 -0.70
C TYR A 100 -0.42 7.77 -0.12
N TRP A 101 -0.23 7.28 1.10
CA TRP A 101 -1.25 6.51 1.80
C TRP A 101 -2.47 7.35 2.17
N TYR A 102 -2.28 8.59 2.63
CA TYR A 102 -3.41 9.50 2.83
C TYR A 102 -4.17 9.77 1.54
N PHE A 103 -3.45 10.04 0.45
CA PHE A 103 -4.09 10.26 -0.85
C PHE A 103 -4.85 9.02 -1.32
N MET A 104 -4.26 7.83 -1.18
CA MET A 104 -4.88 6.57 -1.56
C MET A 104 -6.12 6.26 -0.70
N GLY A 105 -6.06 6.46 0.62
CA GLY A 105 -7.19 6.28 1.52
C GLY A 105 -8.33 7.25 1.20
N ALA A 106 -8.03 8.53 0.96
CA ALA A 106 -9.03 9.50 0.54
C ALA A 106 -9.66 9.14 -0.82
N ALA A 107 -8.84 8.75 -1.81
CA ALA A 107 -9.34 8.32 -3.12
C ALA A 107 -10.21 7.07 -3.02
N LEU A 108 -9.82 6.08 -2.19
CA LEU A 108 -10.59 4.88 -1.97
C LEU A 108 -11.96 5.21 -1.39
N GLU A 109 -11.99 5.96 -0.29
CA GLU A 109 -13.20 6.23 0.50
C GLU A 109 -14.16 7.22 -0.16
N LEU A 110 -13.63 8.25 -0.83
CA LEU A 110 -14.44 9.35 -1.35
C LEU A 110 -14.79 9.18 -2.84
N VAL A 111 -14.01 8.39 -3.57
CA VAL A 111 -14.19 8.23 -5.02
C VAL A 111 -14.49 6.78 -5.37
N VAL A 112 -13.57 5.86 -5.07
CA VAL A 112 -13.66 4.47 -5.55
C VAL A 112 -14.85 3.74 -4.97
N LEU A 113 -15.00 3.69 -3.64
CA LEU A 113 -16.08 2.93 -3.00
C LEU A 113 -17.47 3.53 -3.32
N PRO A 114 -17.68 4.86 -3.32
CA PRO A 114 -18.98 5.42 -3.68
C PRO A 114 -19.35 5.26 -5.15
N THR A 115 -18.39 5.11 -6.07
CA THR A 115 -18.67 5.07 -7.52
C THR A 115 -18.55 3.68 -8.11
N ILE A 116 -17.46 2.96 -7.82
CA ILE A 116 -17.12 1.69 -8.47
C ILE A 116 -17.95 0.55 -7.91
N LEU A 117 -18.18 0.48 -6.59
CA LEU A 117 -18.99 -0.59 -6.00
C LEU A 117 -20.44 -0.56 -6.52
N PRO A 118 -21.17 0.57 -6.47
CA PRO A 118 -22.52 0.64 -7.03
C PRO A 118 -22.58 0.32 -8.53
N LEU A 119 -21.61 0.83 -9.30
CA LEU A 119 -21.54 0.56 -10.74
C LEU A 119 -21.30 -0.94 -11.03
N THR A 120 -20.48 -1.60 -10.22
CA THR A 120 -20.23 -3.04 -10.36
C THR A 120 -21.51 -3.84 -10.10
N TYR A 121 -22.28 -3.48 -9.06
CA TYR A 121 -23.57 -4.11 -8.82
C TYR A 121 -24.57 -3.86 -9.96
N GLN A 122 -24.54 -2.70 -10.61
CA GLN A 122 -25.44 -2.40 -11.73
C GLN A 122 -25.08 -3.12 -13.04
N LEU A 123 -23.79 -3.39 -13.29
CA LEU A 123 -23.32 -4.01 -14.53
C LEU A 123 -23.37 -5.54 -14.49
N PHE A 124 -23.37 -6.13 -13.29
CA PHE A 124 -23.27 -7.58 -13.09
C PHE A 124 -24.45 -8.17 -12.28
N ALA A 125 -25.50 -7.38 -12.01
CA ALA A 125 -26.81 -7.87 -11.54
C ALA A 125 -27.80 -7.98 -12.70
#